data_AF-A0A936XLC5-F1
#
_entry.id   AF-A0A936XLC5-F1
#
_cell.length_a   1.000
_cell.length_b   1.000
_cell.length_c   1.000
_cell.angle_alpha   90.00
_cell.angle_beta   90.00
_cell.angle_gamma   90.00
#
_symmetry.space_group_name_H-M   'P 1'
#
loop_
_entity.id
_entity.type
_entity.pdbx_description
1 polymer ?
#
loop_
_entity_poly.entity_id
_entity_poly.type
_entity_poly.pdbx_seq_one_letter_code
_entity_poly.pdbx_strand_id
1 'polypeptide(L)'
;MKNMAQTTEQLASRVPRPKVVPFKGSFNFRYAERTIHQALVQKLARLVSCLHATRLLMEAGFVQEQAALQRILDEIAEDISFLSWSVINNETTPLHEAYLSAFYLEEFDSDSEVTSSSDRPMIHRKKIRAYLDRAISGPKGSSRNLDAARTVSKAYSGYVHAASPQIMDMYSGNPPRFHMHGMRGTTRHLEHRADFWNYMYRGICAFCISAKAFGDEELFKDIRQFNDEFVRQTGNDLQSNEWPEI
;
A
#
# COMPACT_ATOMS: atom_id res chain seq x y z
N MET A 1 7.77 10.59 7.24
CA MET A 1 7.02 10.71 5.96
C MET A 1 7.67 11.63 4.93
N LYS A 2 8.23 12.79 5.32
CA LYS A 2 8.92 13.71 4.38
C LYS A 2 10.01 13.01 3.56
N ASN A 3 10.83 12.17 4.19
CA ASN A 3 11.88 11.40 3.50
C ASN A 3 11.29 10.46 2.43
N MET A 4 10.22 9.70 2.73
CA MET A 4 9.56 8.84 1.74
C MET A 4 8.99 9.62 0.56
N ALA A 5 8.43 10.82 0.80
CA ALA A 5 7.96 11.69 -0.28
C ALA A 5 9.13 12.14 -1.16
N GLN A 6 10.25 12.58 -0.57
CA GLN A 6 11.46 12.97 -1.30
C GLN A 6 12.06 11.81 -2.09
N THR A 7 12.13 10.61 -1.50
CA THR A 7 12.57 9.40 -2.20
C THR A 7 11.65 9.06 -3.37
N THR A 8 10.33 9.26 -3.22
CA THR A 8 9.38 9.07 -4.34
C THR A 8 9.71 10.01 -5.50
N GLU A 9 9.96 11.29 -5.23
CA GLU A 9 10.35 12.27 -6.26
C GLU A 9 11.71 11.93 -6.90
N GLN A 10 12.68 11.47 -6.10
CA GLN A 10 13.98 11.00 -6.60
C GLN A 10 13.84 9.81 -7.56
N LEU A 11 12.95 8.86 -7.27
CA LEU A 11 12.68 7.73 -8.18
C LEU A 11 11.85 8.18 -9.39
N ALA A 12 10.92 9.11 -9.20
CA ALA A 12 10.13 9.70 -10.28
C ALA A 12 10.99 10.45 -11.31
N SER A 13 12.10 11.08 -10.88
CA SER A 13 13.02 11.74 -11.79
C SER A 13 13.82 10.78 -12.68
N ARG A 14 13.74 9.46 -12.44
CA ARG A 14 14.44 8.42 -13.19
C ARG A 14 13.57 7.71 -14.22
N VAL A 15 12.29 8.08 -14.32
CA VAL A 15 11.39 7.58 -15.35
C VAL A 15 11.00 8.71 -16.31
N PRO A 16 10.64 8.40 -17.57
CA PRO A 16 10.09 9.40 -18.47
C PRO A 16 8.87 10.07 -17.84
N ARG A 17 8.83 11.41 -17.86
CA ARG A 17 7.76 12.20 -17.23
C ARG A 17 6.40 11.93 -17.90
N PRO A 18 5.29 12.03 -17.15
CA PRO A 18 3.97 11.93 -17.76
C PRO A 18 3.75 13.09 -18.73
N LYS A 19 2.99 12.82 -19.79
CA LYS A 19 2.58 13.80 -20.80
C LYS A 19 1.20 14.37 -20.47
N VAL A 20 0.98 15.60 -20.88
CA VAL A 20 -0.33 16.25 -20.87
C VAL A 20 -1.16 15.63 -22.00
N VAL A 21 -2.32 15.09 -21.67
CA VAL A 21 -3.29 14.52 -22.61
C VAL A 21 -4.60 15.28 -22.48
N PRO A 22 -5.16 15.84 -23.57
CA PRO A 22 -6.46 16.50 -23.53
C PRO A 22 -7.56 15.57 -23.01
N PHE A 23 -8.44 16.08 -22.16
CA PHE A 23 -9.55 15.32 -21.60
C PHE A 23 -10.72 16.25 -21.23
N LYS A 24 -11.89 16.07 -21.85
CA LYS A 24 -13.16 16.76 -21.55
C LYS A 24 -13.01 18.27 -21.26
N GLY A 25 -12.40 19.02 -22.19
CA GLY A 25 -12.21 20.47 -22.06
C GLY A 25 -11.08 20.91 -21.11
N SER A 26 -10.35 19.97 -20.54
CA SER A 26 -9.14 20.19 -19.73
C SER A 26 -8.05 19.21 -20.18
N PHE A 27 -7.16 18.82 -19.27
CA PHE A 27 -6.11 17.84 -19.50
C PHE A 27 -5.89 16.93 -18.30
N ASN A 28 -5.24 15.81 -18.58
CA ASN A 28 -4.84 14.79 -17.64
C ASN A 28 -3.34 14.47 -17.85
N PHE A 29 -2.63 14.11 -16.78
CA PHE A 29 -1.27 13.58 -16.89
C PHE A 29 -1.30 12.07 -17.09
N ARG A 30 -0.60 11.57 -18.11
CA ARG A 30 -0.50 10.14 -18.43
C ARG A 30 0.91 9.73 -18.81
N TYR A 31 1.36 8.59 -18.32
CA TYR A 31 2.58 7.96 -18.80
C TYR A 31 2.32 7.30 -20.16
N ALA A 32 3.13 7.67 -21.16
CA ALA A 32 3.00 7.12 -22.50
C ALA A 32 3.64 5.73 -22.61
N GLU A 33 4.73 5.53 -21.87
CA GLU A 33 5.58 4.33 -21.92
C GLU A 33 5.00 3.18 -21.08
N ARG A 34 4.18 3.50 -20.07
CA ARG A 34 3.45 2.55 -19.21
C ARG A 34 4.35 1.45 -18.61
N THR A 35 5.56 1.83 -18.20
CA THR A 35 6.57 0.87 -17.71
C THR A 35 6.28 0.39 -16.28
N ILE A 36 6.97 -0.68 -15.87
CA ILE A 36 6.96 -1.17 -14.48
C ILE A 36 7.48 -0.08 -13.53
N HIS A 37 8.59 0.58 -13.86
CA HIS A 37 9.15 1.66 -13.03
C HIS A 37 8.19 2.84 -12.87
N GLN A 38 7.44 3.20 -13.92
CA GLN A 38 6.39 4.22 -13.82
C GLN A 38 5.22 3.77 -12.93
N ALA A 39 4.87 2.48 -12.94
CA ALA A 39 3.85 1.93 -12.05
C ALA A 39 4.33 1.90 -10.59
N LEU A 40 5.60 1.54 -10.36
CA LEU A 40 6.24 1.59 -9.04
C LEU A 40 6.20 3.00 -8.44
N VAL A 41 6.58 4.02 -9.21
CA VAL A 41 6.51 5.43 -8.76
C VAL A 41 5.09 5.83 -8.36
N GLN A 42 4.08 5.48 -9.17
CA GLN A 42 2.68 5.78 -8.85
C GLN A 42 2.20 5.05 -7.58
N LYS A 43 2.61 3.78 -7.40
CA LYS A 43 2.28 3.01 -6.20
C LYS A 43 2.97 3.56 -4.95
N LEU A 44 4.23 3.98 -5.05
CA LEU A 44 4.96 4.64 -3.95
C LEU A 44 4.31 5.98 -3.57
N ALA A 45 3.93 6.80 -4.56
CA ALA A 45 3.20 8.04 -4.30
C ALA A 45 1.87 7.77 -3.55
N ARG A 46 1.11 6.75 -4.01
CA ARG A 46 -0.14 6.36 -3.35
C ARG A 46 0.10 5.79 -1.94
N LEU A 47 1.15 4.99 -1.76
CA LEU A 47 1.56 4.45 -0.46
C LEU A 47 1.82 5.58 0.55
N VAL A 48 2.63 6.58 0.18
CA VAL A 48 2.97 7.72 1.04
C VAL A 48 1.72 8.55 1.38
N SER A 49 0.88 8.82 0.38
CA SER A 49 -0.38 9.54 0.60
C SER A 49 -1.32 8.78 1.56
N CYS A 50 -1.47 7.47 1.38
CA CYS A 50 -2.26 6.64 2.27
C CYS A 50 -1.68 6.61 3.69
N LEU A 51 -0.36 6.42 3.87
CA LEU A 51 0.27 6.47 5.19
C LEU A 51 0.02 7.80 5.91
N HIS A 52 0.08 8.91 5.16
CA HIS A 52 -0.21 10.22 5.71
C HIS A 52 -1.66 10.36 6.18
N ALA A 53 -2.62 9.94 5.34
CA ALA A 53 -4.04 9.94 5.69
C ALA A 53 -4.33 9.02 6.89
N THR A 54 -3.76 7.81 6.92
CA THR A 54 -3.88 6.86 8.03
C THR A 54 -3.39 7.47 9.33
N ARG A 55 -2.26 8.18 9.34
CA ARG A 55 -1.77 8.87 10.54
C ARG A 55 -2.77 9.95 11.01
N LEU A 56 -3.26 10.80 10.12
CA LEU A 56 -4.20 11.86 10.47
C LEU A 56 -5.50 11.30 11.07
N LEU A 57 -6.04 10.23 10.46
CA LEU A 57 -7.25 9.55 10.95
C LEU A 57 -7.00 8.86 12.29
N MET A 58 -5.85 8.20 12.44
CA MET A 58 -5.42 7.61 13.71
C MET A 58 -5.33 8.67 14.81
N GLU A 59 -4.70 9.82 14.55
CA GLU A 59 -4.61 10.93 15.51
C GLU A 59 -5.99 11.48 15.89
N ALA A 60 -6.94 11.47 14.95
CA ALA A 60 -8.34 11.85 15.16
C ALA A 60 -9.20 10.74 15.81
N GLY A 61 -8.70 9.52 15.94
CA GLY A 61 -9.41 8.37 16.52
C GLY A 61 -10.37 7.66 15.56
N PHE A 62 -10.29 7.92 14.26
CA PHE A 62 -11.12 7.29 13.23
C PHE A 62 -10.59 5.89 12.86
N VAL A 63 -10.84 4.91 13.74
CA VAL A 63 -10.26 3.55 13.63
C VAL A 63 -10.81 2.74 12.45
N GLN A 64 -12.09 2.95 12.08
CA GLN A 64 -12.69 2.24 10.94
C GLN A 64 -12.02 2.65 9.64
N GLU A 65 -11.87 3.97 9.46
CA GLU A 65 -11.24 4.57 8.30
C GLU A 65 -9.75 4.23 8.26
N GLN A 66 -9.07 4.24 9.42
CA GLN A 66 -7.70 3.76 9.54
C GLN A 66 -7.56 2.32 9.02
N ALA A 67 -8.42 1.42 9.48
CA ALA A 67 -8.41 0.00 9.11
C ALA A 67 -8.73 -0.21 7.61
N ALA A 68 -9.67 0.56 7.06
CA ALA A 68 -9.94 0.55 5.62
C ALA A 68 -8.72 1.02 4.80
N LEU A 69 -8.00 2.05 5.24
CA LEU A 69 -6.76 2.49 4.58
C LEU A 69 -5.63 1.47 4.75
N GLN A 70 -5.54 0.78 5.88
CA GLN A 70 -4.60 -0.32 6.10
C GLN A 70 -4.84 -1.47 5.09
N ARG A 71 -6.11 -1.78 4.78
CA ARG A 71 -6.45 -2.74 3.71
C ARG A 71 -5.91 -2.32 2.33
N ILE A 72 -5.95 -1.01 2.04
CA ILE A 72 -5.43 -0.43 0.79
C ILE A 72 -3.90 -0.47 0.79
N LEU A 73 -3.26 -0.12 1.90
CA LEU A 73 -1.80 -0.16 2.07
C LEU A 73 -1.24 -1.57 1.86
N ASP A 74 -1.92 -2.61 2.36
CA ASP A 74 -1.53 -4.00 2.13
C ASP A 74 -1.50 -4.36 0.64
N GLU A 75 -2.54 -3.98 -0.10
CA GLU A 75 -2.58 -4.23 -1.54
C GLU A 75 -1.51 -3.46 -2.32
N ILE A 76 -1.28 -2.21 -1.95
CA ILE A 76 -0.23 -1.39 -2.56
C ILE A 76 1.16 -1.99 -2.28
N ALA A 77 1.43 -2.43 -1.06
CA ALA A 77 2.71 -3.04 -0.71
C ALA A 77 2.94 -4.37 -1.43
N GLU A 78 1.89 -5.20 -1.56
CA GLU A 78 1.95 -6.43 -2.35
C GLU A 78 2.21 -6.12 -3.84
N ASP A 79 1.56 -5.08 -4.40
CA ASP A 79 1.76 -4.66 -5.79
C ASP A 79 3.17 -4.14 -6.06
N ILE A 80 3.70 -3.30 -5.15
CA ILE A 80 5.08 -2.83 -5.22
C ILE A 80 6.03 -4.02 -5.20
N SER A 81 5.85 -4.95 -4.27
CA SER A 81 6.69 -6.15 -4.19
C SER A 81 6.59 -7.00 -5.47
N PHE A 82 5.38 -7.15 -6.02
CA PHE A 82 5.12 -7.95 -7.21
C PHE A 82 5.87 -7.39 -8.42
N LEU A 83 5.76 -6.08 -8.62
CA LEU A 83 6.44 -5.37 -9.69
C LEU A 83 7.96 -5.29 -9.47
N SER A 84 8.44 -5.11 -8.24
CA SER A 84 9.87 -5.00 -7.97
C SER A 84 10.58 -6.35 -8.15
N TRP A 85 10.00 -7.45 -7.68
CA TRP A 85 10.61 -8.78 -7.83
C TRP A 85 10.73 -9.22 -9.30
N SER A 86 9.81 -8.81 -10.17
CA SER A 86 9.91 -9.10 -11.60
C SER A 86 11.11 -8.41 -12.25
N VAL A 87 11.41 -7.18 -11.84
CA VAL A 87 12.58 -6.44 -12.31
C VAL A 87 13.86 -7.02 -11.71
N ILE A 88 13.89 -7.25 -10.39
CA ILE A 88 15.07 -7.76 -9.69
C ILE A 88 15.51 -9.13 -10.20
N ASN A 89 14.55 -10.03 -10.44
CA ASN A 89 14.82 -11.37 -10.94
C ASN A 89 14.95 -11.42 -12.47
N ASN A 90 14.77 -10.29 -13.16
CA ASN A 90 14.69 -10.21 -14.61
C ASN A 90 13.68 -11.22 -15.20
N GLU A 91 12.52 -11.34 -14.54
CA GLU A 91 11.46 -12.29 -14.87
C GLU A 91 10.12 -11.57 -14.99
N THR A 92 9.78 -11.15 -16.21
CA THR A 92 8.43 -10.67 -16.53
C THR A 92 7.57 -11.84 -17.01
N THR A 93 6.39 -12.00 -16.42
CA THR A 93 5.45 -13.08 -16.74
C THR A 93 4.16 -12.51 -17.32
N PRO A 94 3.31 -13.32 -17.99
CA PRO A 94 2.02 -12.85 -18.50
C PRO A 94 1.10 -12.24 -17.42
N LEU A 95 1.28 -12.63 -16.15
CA LEU A 95 0.56 -12.02 -15.03
C LEU A 95 0.97 -10.56 -14.81
N HIS A 96 2.24 -10.20 -15.02
CA HIS A 96 2.74 -8.83 -14.91
C HIS A 96 2.22 -7.97 -16.06
N GLU A 97 2.22 -8.49 -17.28
CA GLU A 97 1.68 -7.80 -18.45
C GLU A 97 0.19 -7.53 -18.31
N ALA A 98 -0.59 -8.53 -17.86
CA ALA A 98 -2.00 -8.38 -17.56
C ALA A 98 -2.22 -7.36 -16.44
N TYR A 99 -1.39 -7.39 -15.39
CA TYR A 99 -1.44 -6.41 -14.31
C TYR A 99 -1.21 -4.99 -14.81
N LEU A 100 -0.15 -4.74 -15.58
CA LEU A 100 0.17 -3.40 -16.10
C LEU A 100 -0.92 -2.92 -17.06
N SER A 101 -1.39 -3.80 -17.94
CA SER A 101 -2.50 -3.48 -18.86
C SER A 101 -3.75 -3.06 -18.09
N ALA A 102 -4.11 -3.79 -17.02
CA ALA A 102 -5.22 -3.44 -16.15
C ALA A 102 -4.98 -2.17 -15.34
N PHE A 103 -3.75 -1.94 -14.89
CA PHE A 103 -3.37 -0.78 -14.07
C PHE A 103 -3.48 0.54 -14.86
N TYR A 104 -3.00 0.55 -16.10
CA TYR A 104 -3.04 1.72 -16.99
C TYR A 104 -4.33 1.87 -17.79
N LEU A 105 -5.32 1.00 -17.59
CA LEU A 105 -6.62 1.13 -18.23
C LEU A 105 -7.38 2.31 -17.61
N GLU A 106 -7.88 3.20 -18.47
CA GLU A 106 -8.81 4.26 -18.09
C GLU A 106 -10.21 3.69 -17.90
N GLU A 107 -11.02 4.28 -17.03
CA GLU A 107 -12.42 3.84 -16.81
C GLU A 107 -13.44 4.55 -17.70
N PHE A 108 -13.04 5.71 -18.24
CA PHE A 108 -13.90 6.55 -19.04
C PHE A 108 -13.18 6.93 -20.33
N ASP A 109 -13.85 6.68 -21.46
CA ASP A 109 -13.41 7.23 -22.73
C ASP A 109 -13.58 8.76 -22.76
N SER A 110 -12.71 9.43 -23.51
CA SER A 110 -12.78 10.88 -23.72
C SER A 110 -14.13 11.35 -24.27
N ASP A 111 -14.80 10.47 -25.01
CA ASP A 111 -15.97 10.78 -25.83
C ASP A 111 -17.28 10.27 -25.19
N SER A 112 -17.22 9.57 -24.05
CA SER A 112 -18.38 9.04 -23.33
C SER A 112 -18.74 9.91 -22.12
N GLU A 113 -19.96 10.46 -22.09
CA GLU A 113 -20.43 11.30 -20.98
C GLU A 113 -20.90 10.50 -19.75
N VAL A 114 -21.35 9.25 -19.91
CA VAL A 114 -22.12 8.55 -18.86
C VAL A 114 -21.79 7.06 -18.70
N THR A 115 -21.17 6.39 -19.67
CA THR A 115 -20.93 4.94 -19.60
C THR A 115 -19.44 4.60 -19.51
N SER A 116 -19.03 3.87 -18.47
CA SER A 116 -17.73 3.20 -18.45
C SER A 116 -17.76 2.11 -19.53
N SER A 117 -17.05 2.34 -20.62
CA SER A 117 -16.98 1.40 -21.75
C SER A 117 -16.04 0.22 -21.47
N SER A 118 -15.20 0.34 -20.46
CA SER A 118 -14.13 -0.62 -20.17
C SER A 118 -14.32 -1.31 -18.81
N ASP A 119 -14.63 -2.60 -18.82
CA ASP A 119 -14.51 -3.45 -17.64
C ASP A 119 -13.02 -3.67 -17.34
N ARG A 120 -12.51 -2.99 -16.32
CA ARG A 120 -11.14 -3.22 -15.84
C ARG A 120 -11.02 -4.67 -15.36
N PRO A 121 -10.13 -5.49 -15.97
CA PRO A 121 -10.06 -6.90 -15.61
C PRO A 121 -9.53 -7.05 -14.18
N MET A 122 -10.16 -7.96 -13.42
CA MET A 122 -9.76 -8.22 -12.06
C MET A 122 -8.49 -9.08 -12.00
N ILE A 123 -7.40 -8.52 -11.47
CA ILE A 123 -6.19 -9.29 -11.16
C ILE A 123 -6.33 -9.94 -9.79
N HIS A 124 -6.53 -11.27 -9.77
CA HIS A 124 -6.74 -12.00 -8.53
C HIS A 124 -5.53 -11.90 -7.58
N ARG A 125 -5.74 -11.35 -6.38
CA ARG A 125 -4.72 -11.26 -5.30
C ARG A 125 -4.04 -12.60 -5.01
N LYS A 126 -4.79 -13.70 -5.08
CA LYS A 126 -4.26 -15.06 -4.88
C LYS A 126 -3.10 -15.38 -5.84
N LYS A 127 -3.17 -14.92 -7.10
CA LYS A 127 -2.10 -15.14 -8.09
C LYS A 127 -0.86 -14.30 -7.78
N ILE A 128 -1.05 -13.04 -7.39
CA ILE A 128 0.05 -12.16 -6.96
C ILE A 128 0.76 -12.74 -5.73
N ARG A 129 0.01 -13.11 -4.69
CA ARG A 129 0.57 -13.72 -3.47
C ARG A 129 1.33 -15.01 -3.75
N ALA A 130 0.79 -15.88 -4.63
CA ALA A 130 1.47 -17.10 -5.03
C ALA A 130 2.79 -16.84 -5.78
N TYR A 131 2.85 -15.78 -6.60
CA TYR A 131 4.10 -15.35 -7.21
C TYR A 131 5.10 -14.85 -6.16
N LEU A 132 4.68 -13.93 -5.29
CA LEU A 132 5.53 -13.37 -4.23
C LEU A 132 6.12 -14.44 -3.32
N ASP A 133 5.29 -15.40 -2.91
CA ASP A 133 5.72 -16.50 -2.06
C ASP A 133 6.80 -17.35 -2.72
N ARG A 134 6.71 -17.61 -4.04
CA ARG A 134 7.77 -18.30 -4.79
C ARG A 134 9.03 -17.45 -4.95
N ALA A 135 8.87 -16.15 -5.17
CA ALA A 135 10.00 -15.23 -5.30
C ALA A 135 10.81 -15.13 -4.00
N ILE A 136 10.14 -15.18 -2.84
CA ILE A 136 10.76 -15.02 -1.52
C ILE A 136 11.22 -16.37 -0.92
N SER A 137 10.39 -17.41 -1.03
CA SER A 137 10.61 -18.71 -0.36
C SER A 137 11.16 -19.78 -1.30
N GLY A 138 11.46 -19.42 -2.55
CA GLY A 138 11.90 -20.33 -3.60
C GLY A 138 10.75 -21.12 -4.26
N PRO A 139 11.05 -22.00 -5.23
CA PRO A 139 10.05 -22.58 -6.13
C PRO A 139 8.93 -23.37 -5.45
N LYS A 140 9.20 -23.95 -4.27
CA LYS A 140 8.23 -24.73 -3.50
C LYS A 140 7.21 -23.85 -2.77
N GLY A 141 7.53 -22.58 -2.52
CA GLY A 141 6.70 -21.67 -1.73
C GLY A 141 6.50 -22.13 -0.27
N SER A 142 5.57 -21.47 0.41
CA SER A 142 5.15 -21.73 1.78
C SER A 142 3.65 -21.52 1.92
N SER A 143 2.90 -22.61 2.16
CA SER A 143 1.46 -22.53 2.42
C SER A 143 1.13 -21.64 3.62
N ARG A 144 1.99 -21.67 4.65
CA ARG A 144 1.86 -20.83 5.85
C ARG A 144 1.95 -19.34 5.51
N ASN A 145 2.83 -18.93 4.61
CA ASN A 145 2.96 -17.51 4.21
C ASN A 145 1.70 -17.04 3.47
N LEU A 146 1.19 -17.88 2.56
CA LEU A 146 -0.03 -17.59 1.82
C LEU A 146 -1.26 -17.47 2.73
N ASP A 147 -1.36 -18.37 3.73
CA ASP A 147 -2.43 -18.34 4.72
C ASP A 147 -2.35 -17.12 5.64
N ALA A 148 -1.15 -16.72 6.05
CA ALA A 148 -0.94 -15.50 6.82
C ALA A 148 -1.38 -14.26 6.04
N ALA A 149 -0.91 -14.08 4.80
CA ALA A 149 -1.28 -12.95 3.94
C ALA A 149 -2.80 -12.90 3.67
N ARG A 150 -3.43 -14.06 3.45
CA ARG A 150 -4.89 -14.18 3.30
C ARG A 150 -5.62 -13.77 4.58
N THR A 151 -5.12 -14.17 5.74
CA THR A 151 -5.75 -13.89 7.04
C THR A 151 -5.77 -12.40 7.34
N VAL A 152 -4.63 -11.71 7.17
CA VAL A 152 -4.54 -10.24 7.34
C VAL A 152 -5.52 -9.54 6.38
N SER A 153 -5.51 -9.93 5.11
CA SER A 153 -6.41 -9.37 4.09
C SER A 153 -7.89 -9.56 4.43
N LYS A 154 -8.27 -10.72 4.98
CA LYS A 154 -9.65 -11.01 5.39
C LYS A 154 -10.05 -10.21 6.62
N ALA A 155 -9.17 -10.09 7.62
CA ALA A 155 -9.41 -9.31 8.83
C ALA A 155 -9.76 -7.85 8.50
N TYR A 156 -9.00 -7.25 7.59
CA TYR A 156 -9.22 -5.86 7.17
C TYR A 156 -10.34 -5.68 6.15
N SER A 157 -10.75 -6.73 5.43
CA SER A 157 -11.83 -6.65 4.44
C SER A 157 -13.19 -6.30 5.05
N GLY A 158 -13.44 -6.65 6.31
CA GLY A 158 -14.67 -6.32 7.01
C GLY A 158 -14.86 -4.81 7.19
N TYR A 159 -13.77 -4.07 7.41
CA TYR A 159 -13.80 -2.60 7.54
C TYR A 159 -14.14 -1.92 6.22
N VAL A 160 -13.70 -2.48 5.08
CA VAL A 160 -14.02 -1.95 3.75
C VAL A 160 -15.49 -2.17 3.39
N HIS A 161 -16.06 -3.31 3.78
CA HIS A 161 -17.43 -3.69 3.42
C HIS A 161 -18.47 -3.41 4.51
N ALA A 162 -18.10 -2.68 5.57
CA ALA A 162 -18.97 -2.37 6.70
C ALA A 162 -19.62 -3.64 7.29
N ALA A 163 -18.82 -4.69 7.49
CA ALA A 163 -19.29 -5.91 8.12
C ALA A 163 -19.68 -5.65 9.58
N SER A 164 -20.78 -6.27 10.04
CA SER A 164 -21.36 -6.00 11.35
C SER A 164 -20.35 -6.11 12.52
N PRO A 165 -19.48 -7.15 12.62
CA PRO A 165 -18.48 -7.20 13.69
C PRO A 165 -17.53 -6.00 13.70
N GLN A 166 -17.08 -5.56 12.53
CA GLN A 166 -16.18 -4.40 12.39
C GLN A 166 -16.90 -3.09 12.73
N ILE A 167 -18.15 -2.89 12.31
CA ILE A 167 -18.93 -1.72 12.73
C ILE A 167 -19.05 -1.67 14.26
N MET A 168 -19.26 -2.83 14.89
CA MET A 168 -19.40 -2.93 16.35
C MET A 168 -18.10 -2.61 17.10
N ASP A 169 -16.93 -2.57 16.44
CA ASP A 169 -15.71 -2.05 17.07
C ASP A 169 -15.85 -0.57 17.47
N MET A 170 -16.76 0.19 16.83
CA MET A 170 -17.09 1.56 17.24
C MET A 170 -18.04 1.64 18.44
N TYR A 171 -18.54 0.54 18.97
CA TYR A 171 -19.53 0.52 20.04
C TYR A 171 -18.88 0.18 21.39
N SER A 172 -18.77 1.17 22.29
CA SER A 172 -18.14 0.96 23.60
C SER A 172 -18.52 2.04 24.62
N GLY A 173 -17.99 1.94 25.84
CA GLY A 173 -18.16 2.93 26.92
C GLY A 173 -19.23 2.56 27.95
N ASN A 174 -19.44 3.46 28.91
CA ASN A 174 -20.47 3.37 29.93
C ASN A 174 -21.18 4.73 30.09
N PRO A 175 -22.44 4.90 29.64
CA PRO A 175 -23.25 3.90 28.95
C PRO A 175 -22.70 3.58 27.54
N PRO A 176 -22.95 2.37 27.03
CA PRO A 176 -22.42 1.95 25.73
C PRO A 176 -23.10 2.70 24.58
N ARG A 177 -22.30 3.15 23.61
CA ARG A 177 -22.79 3.90 22.43
C ARG A 177 -21.81 3.80 21.25
N PHE A 178 -22.27 4.21 20.07
CA PHE A 178 -21.41 4.39 18.91
C PHE A 178 -20.55 5.65 19.03
N HIS A 179 -19.27 5.52 18.69
CA HIS A 179 -18.30 6.61 18.62
C HIS A 179 -18.17 7.14 17.18
N MET A 180 -19.13 7.96 16.74
CA MET A 180 -19.20 8.47 15.35
C MET A 180 -18.23 9.62 15.03
N HIS A 181 -17.57 10.19 16.04
CA HIS A 181 -16.66 11.33 15.90
C HIS A 181 -15.23 10.98 16.32
N GLY A 182 -14.87 9.70 16.13
CA GLY A 182 -13.60 9.14 16.58
C GLY A 182 -13.67 8.51 17.97
N MET A 183 -12.78 7.57 18.19
CA MET A 183 -12.70 6.69 19.36
C MET A 183 -11.58 7.08 20.34
N ARG A 184 -11.19 8.36 20.36
CA ARG A 184 -10.08 8.84 21.18
C ARG A 184 -10.22 8.42 22.65
N GLY A 185 -9.14 7.88 23.21
CA GLY A 185 -9.10 7.44 24.61
C GLY A 185 -9.74 6.08 24.89
N THR A 186 -10.24 5.37 23.87
CA THR A 186 -10.69 3.97 24.02
C THR A 186 -9.54 2.99 23.83
N THR A 187 -9.70 1.77 24.36
CA THR A 187 -8.74 0.67 24.13
C THR A 187 -8.56 0.37 22.64
N ARG A 188 -9.65 0.39 21.85
CA ARG A 188 -9.60 0.17 20.40
C ARG A 188 -8.73 1.20 19.69
N HIS A 189 -8.79 2.46 20.09
CA HIS A 189 -7.91 3.48 19.54
C HIS A 189 -6.44 3.20 19.84
N LEU A 190 -6.10 2.78 21.06
CA LEU A 190 -4.73 2.43 21.43
C LEU A 190 -4.19 1.23 20.63
N GLU A 191 -5.00 0.19 20.43
CA GLU A 191 -4.62 -0.99 19.65
C GLU A 191 -4.32 -0.64 18.19
N HIS A 192 -5.21 0.11 17.53
CA HIS A 192 -4.99 0.56 16.15
C HIS A 192 -3.81 1.53 16.04
N ARG A 193 -3.62 2.37 17.05
CA ARG A 193 -2.48 3.29 17.13
C ARG A 193 -1.16 2.51 17.18
N ALA A 194 -1.07 1.44 17.97
CA ALA A 194 0.10 0.56 17.99
C ALA A 194 0.32 -0.14 16.64
N ASP A 195 -0.73 -0.67 16.03
CA ASP A 195 -0.63 -1.40 14.76
C ASP A 195 -0.18 -0.51 13.58
N PHE A 196 -0.34 0.81 13.66
CA PHE A 196 0.11 1.72 12.60
C PHE A 196 1.62 1.59 12.29
N TRP A 197 2.45 1.25 13.28
CA TRP A 197 3.89 1.05 13.06
C TRP A 197 4.21 -0.12 12.13
N ASN A 198 3.37 -1.16 12.10
CA ASN A 198 3.49 -2.24 11.12
C ASN A 198 3.41 -1.71 9.69
N TYR A 199 2.57 -0.70 9.44
CA TYR A 199 2.40 -0.10 8.12
C TYR A 199 3.51 0.87 7.76
N MET A 200 4.08 1.56 8.75
CA MET A 200 5.30 2.33 8.56
C MET A 200 6.47 1.41 8.16
N TYR A 201 6.68 0.32 8.88
CA TYR A 201 7.67 -0.70 8.55
C TYR A 201 7.47 -1.28 7.14
N ARG A 202 6.25 -1.75 6.82
CA ARG A 202 5.92 -2.26 5.48
C ARG A 202 6.16 -1.21 4.40
N GLY A 203 5.89 0.06 4.70
CA GLY A 203 6.19 1.17 3.82
C GLY A 203 7.69 1.32 3.54
N ILE A 204 8.53 1.29 4.58
CA ILE A 204 9.99 1.35 4.45
C ILE A 204 10.50 0.18 3.61
N CYS A 205 10.01 -1.03 3.86
CA CYS A 205 10.34 -2.23 3.07
C CYS A 205 9.95 -2.07 1.59
N ALA A 206 8.80 -1.47 1.29
CA ALA A 206 8.37 -1.19 -0.08
C ALA A 206 9.30 -0.22 -0.81
N PHE A 207 9.83 0.80 -0.12
CA PHE A 207 10.85 1.69 -0.67
C PHE A 207 12.20 0.98 -0.87
N CYS A 208 12.60 0.15 0.08
CA CYS A 208 13.83 -0.64 0.01
C CYS A 208 13.83 -1.52 -1.25
N ILE A 209 12.80 -2.33 -1.45
CA ILE A 209 12.72 -3.21 -2.63
C ILE A 209 12.56 -2.44 -3.94
N SER A 210 11.90 -1.27 -3.91
CA SER A 210 11.81 -0.40 -5.08
C SER A 210 13.17 0.17 -5.46
N ALA A 211 13.97 0.67 -4.51
CA ALA A 211 15.33 1.14 -4.78
C ALA A 211 16.18 0.06 -5.46
N LYS A 212 16.07 -1.19 -4.99
CA LYS A 212 16.71 -2.35 -5.61
C LYS A 212 16.23 -2.59 -7.04
N ALA A 213 14.92 -2.51 -7.31
CA ALA A 213 14.36 -2.64 -8.66
C ALA A 213 14.77 -1.51 -9.62
N PHE A 214 15.11 -0.33 -9.09
CA PHE A 214 15.70 0.76 -9.87
C PHE A 214 17.23 0.61 -10.07
N GLY A 215 17.84 -0.44 -9.53
CA GLY A 215 19.30 -0.64 -9.58
C GLY A 215 20.09 0.31 -8.68
N ASP A 216 19.44 0.98 -7.73
CA ASP A 216 20.08 1.93 -6.82
C ASP A 216 20.53 1.24 -5.54
N GLU A 217 21.74 0.68 -5.59
CA GLU A 217 22.33 -0.05 -4.46
C GLU A 217 22.67 0.84 -3.27
N GLU A 218 22.99 2.12 -3.50
CA GLU A 218 23.28 3.07 -2.42
C GLU A 218 22.00 3.42 -1.67
N LEU A 219 20.96 3.84 -2.39
CA LEU A 219 19.66 4.14 -1.79
C LEU A 219 19.06 2.91 -1.10
N PHE A 220 19.21 1.71 -1.69
CA PHE A 220 18.81 0.46 -1.04
C PHE A 220 19.49 0.25 0.31
N LYS A 221 20.82 0.45 0.38
CA LYS A 221 21.59 0.31 1.63
C LYS A 221 21.17 1.34 2.67
N ASP A 222 20.98 2.59 2.27
CA ASP A 222 20.58 3.68 3.16
C ASP A 222 19.19 3.41 3.78
N ILE A 223 18.22 3.03 2.95
CA ILE A 223 16.87 2.68 3.43
C ILE A 223 16.91 1.45 4.32
N ARG A 224 17.72 0.45 3.98
CA ARG A 224 17.87 -0.76 4.79
C ARG A 224 18.47 -0.44 6.17
N GLN A 225 19.51 0.39 6.22
CA GLN A 225 20.10 0.83 7.48
C GLN A 225 19.07 1.59 8.34
N PHE A 226 18.30 2.48 7.71
CA PHE A 226 17.20 3.16 8.40
C PHE A 226 16.14 2.18 8.92
N ASN A 227 15.79 1.16 8.15
CA ASN A 227 14.83 0.13 8.56
C ASN A 227 15.32 -0.68 9.76
N ASP A 228 16.61 -1.05 9.78
CA ASP A 228 17.22 -1.78 10.89
C ASP A 228 17.19 -0.94 12.17
N GLU A 229 17.49 0.37 12.06
CA GLU A 229 17.39 1.32 13.16
C GLU A 229 15.95 1.53 13.62
N PHE A 230 15.00 1.63 12.68
CA PHE A 230 13.58 1.73 12.97
C PHE A 230 13.10 0.54 13.80
N VAL A 231 13.39 -0.70 13.37
CA VAL A 231 13.03 -1.92 14.09
C VAL A 231 13.68 -1.95 15.48
N ARG A 232 14.94 -1.52 15.60
CA ARG A 232 15.65 -1.43 16.88
C ARG A 232 14.94 -0.48 17.87
N GLN A 233 14.39 0.63 17.38
CA GLN A 233 13.68 1.61 18.22
C GLN A 233 12.24 1.18 18.56
N THR A 234 11.54 0.53 17.63
CA THR A 234 10.12 0.15 17.82
C THR A 234 9.91 -1.23 18.44
N GLY A 235 10.98 -2.03 18.55
CA GLY A 235 10.91 -3.43 19.01
C GLY A 235 10.44 -4.39 17.92
N ASN A 236 10.70 -5.69 18.10
CA ASN A 236 10.40 -6.73 17.12
C ASN A 236 8.89 -7.00 16.95
N ASP A 237 8.10 -6.73 17.98
CA ASP A 237 6.65 -6.88 17.93
C ASP A 237 5.96 -5.66 17.31
N LEU A 238 6.72 -4.58 17.04
CA LEU A 238 6.24 -3.29 16.52
C LEU A 238 5.10 -2.68 17.36
N GLN A 239 4.92 -3.18 18.58
CA GLN A 239 4.03 -2.66 19.62
C GLN A 239 4.86 -1.70 20.49
N SER A 240 4.94 -0.41 20.11
CA SER A 240 5.57 0.57 20.99
C SER A 240 4.60 0.90 22.15
N ASN A 241 5.03 0.58 23.37
CA ASN A 241 4.28 0.95 24.60
C ASN A 241 4.39 2.44 24.93
N GLU A 242 5.31 3.17 24.31
CA GLU A 242 5.48 4.61 24.48
C GLU A 242 5.88 5.26 23.16
N TRP A 243 5.35 6.46 22.95
CA TRP A 243 5.54 7.26 21.75
C TRP A 243 6.59 8.33 22.05
N PRO A 244 7.76 8.35 21.40
CA PRO A 244 8.47 9.60 21.24
C PRO A 244 7.61 10.49 20.34
N GLU A 245 7.39 11.74 20.73
CA GLU A 245 6.88 12.76 19.83
C GLU A 245 7.88 12.93 18.68
N ILE A 246 7.56 12.39 17.49
CA ILE A 246 8.34 12.57 16.25
C ILE A 246 7.47 13.27 15.22
#